data_AF-A0A1R1JQZ1-F1
#
_entry.id   AF-A0A1R1JQZ1-F1
#
_cell.length_a   1.000
_cell.length_b   1.000
_cell.length_c   1.000
_cell.angle_alpha   90.00
_cell.angle_beta   90.00
_cell.angle_gamma   90.00
#
_symmetry.space_group_name_H-M   'P 1'
#
loop_
_entity.id
_entity.type
_entity.pdbx_description
1 polymer ?
#
loop_
_entity_poly.entity_id
_entity_poly.type
_entity_poly.pdbx_seq_one_letter_code
_entity_poly.pdbx_strand_id
1 'polypeptide(L)'
;MSALARAAGALVGWKGYAAAALAGGLVLGAAAWTVQGWRYGEQLAGLRAARADEVADGQRQAREILARRHADVAEINERNGRAEWAAYGGMRNAQIQDDGLRADVDAGRQRLHVRAACSAAGRGVPEASAAAGVDHGARAELDPAARSDYFALRAGIQKLTAQLEACQAWHR
;
A
#
# COMPACT_ATOMS: atom_id res chain seq x y z
N MET A 1 84.62 45.26 25.06
CA MET A 1 83.88 45.50 26.31
C MET A 1 82.46 46.00 25.97
N SER A 2 81.84 45.36 24.97
CA SER A 2 80.74 44.39 25.07
C SER A 2 79.44 44.99 25.63
N ALA A 3 78.53 45.32 24.70
CA ALA A 3 77.16 45.79 24.95
C ALA A 3 76.38 44.91 25.96
N LEU A 4 76.78 43.64 26.08
CA LEU A 4 76.35 42.70 27.12
C LEU A 4 76.55 43.21 28.56
N ALA A 5 77.61 43.96 28.84
CA ALA A 5 77.87 44.49 30.19
C ALA A 5 76.96 45.68 30.54
N ARG A 6 76.59 46.50 29.56
CA ARG A 6 75.59 47.58 29.73
C ARG A 6 74.17 47.03 29.86
N ALA A 7 73.84 45.98 29.12
CA ALA A 7 72.58 45.27 29.25
C ALA A 7 72.47 44.58 30.63
N ALA A 8 73.55 43.97 31.11
CA ALA A 8 73.62 43.37 32.44
C ALA A 8 73.42 44.42 33.55
N GLY A 9 74.03 45.61 33.43
CA GLY A 9 73.83 46.71 34.39
C GLY A 9 72.40 47.28 34.40
N ALA A 10 71.69 47.27 33.28
CA ALA A 10 70.30 47.73 33.18
C ALA A 10 69.28 46.74 33.79
N LEU A 11 69.66 45.48 33.96
CA LEU A 11 68.85 44.43 34.58
C LEU A 11 69.05 44.35 36.11
N VAL A 12 70.13 44.90 36.64
CA VAL A 12 70.37 45.02 38.09
C VAL A 12 69.62 46.25 38.62
N GLY A 13 68.32 46.10 38.85
CA GLY A 13 67.44 47.15 39.38
C GLY A 13 65.96 46.86 39.14
N TRP A 14 65.07 47.75 39.60
CA TRP A 14 63.61 47.57 39.53
C TRP A 14 63.07 47.32 38.11
N LYS A 15 63.75 47.84 37.08
CA LYS A 15 63.38 47.64 35.66
C LYS A 15 63.59 46.19 35.19
N GLY A 16 64.60 45.50 35.70
CA GLY A 16 64.82 44.07 35.44
C GLY A 16 63.71 43.21 36.05
N TYR A 17 63.31 43.51 37.29
CA TYR A 17 62.18 42.86 37.95
C TYR A 17 60.85 43.13 37.22
N ALA A 18 60.63 44.36 36.74
CA ALA A 18 59.43 44.70 35.96
C ALA A 18 59.36 43.92 34.64
N ALA A 19 60.48 43.82 33.90
CA ALA A 19 60.54 43.04 32.67
C ALA A 19 60.34 41.53 32.93
N ALA A 20 60.93 40.99 34.00
CA ALA A 20 60.76 39.59 34.40
C ALA A 20 59.31 39.29 34.83
N ALA A 21 58.66 40.20 35.55
CA ALA A 21 57.26 40.04 35.95
C ALA A 21 56.31 40.02 34.74
N LEU A 22 56.53 40.90 33.76
CA LEU A 22 55.75 40.92 32.53
C LEU A 22 55.96 39.65 31.69
N ALA A 23 57.21 39.21 31.54
CA ALA A 23 57.52 37.97 30.84
C ALA A 23 56.89 36.75 31.54
N GLY A 24 56.98 36.68 32.87
CA GLY A 24 56.34 35.64 33.67
C GLY A 24 54.82 35.64 33.54
N GLY A 25 54.18 36.81 33.57
CA GLY A 25 52.73 36.94 33.39
C GLY A 25 52.27 36.45 32.01
N LEU A 26 53.00 36.76 30.95
CA LEU A 26 52.68 36.28 29.60
C LEU A 26 52.81 34.75 29.47
N VAL A 27 53.87 34.17 30.04
CA VAL A 27 54.07 32.71 30.02
C VAL A 27 52.97 31.99 30.80
N LEU A 28 52.63 32.48 32.00
CA LEU A 28 51.56 31.89 32.81
C LEU A 28 50.18 32.06 32.15
N GLY A 29 49.91 33.22 31.53
CA GLY A 29 48.67 33.46 30.79
C GLY A 29 48.51 32.52 29.58
N ALA A 30 49.58 32.34 28.80
CA ALA A 30 49.59 31.40 27.67
C ALA A 30 49.39 29.95 28.15
N ALA A 31 50.09 29.54 29.21
CA ALA A 31 49.93 28.21 29.80
C ALA A 31 48.49 27.98 30.31
N ALA A 32 47.93 28.95 31.06
CA ALA A 32 46.56 28.87 31.54
C ALA A 32 45.54 28.75 30.39
N TRP A 33 45.72 29.50 29.31
CA TRP A 33 44.85 29.41 28.13
C TRP A 33 44.91 28.03 27.46
N THR A 34 46.11 27.43 27.34
CA THR A 34 46.24 26.09 26.73
C THR A 34 45.57 25.00 27.56
N VAL A 35 45.77 25.02 28.89
CA VAL A 35 45.11 24.09 29.81
C VAL A 35 43.59 24.26 29.77
N GLN A 36 43.13 25.50 29.68
CA GLN A 36 41.70 25.80 29.53
C GLN A 36 41.15 25.28 28.20
N GLY A 37 41.92 25.38 27.10
CA GLY A 37 41.61 24.80 25.81
C GLY A 37 41.48 23.27 25.85
N TRP A 38 42.38 22.57 26.54
CA TRP A 38 42.29 21.11 26.72
C TRP A 38 41.02 20.70 27.47
N ARG A 39 40.71 21.38 28.57
CA ARG A 39 39.51 21.12 29.38
C ARG A 39 38.21 21.32 28.59
N TYR A 40 38.14 22.37 27.76
CA TYR A 40 36.97 22.58 26.90
C TYR A 40 36.93 21.61 25.73
N GLY A 41 38.08 21.23 25.16
CA GLY A 41 38.16 20.25 24.08
C GLY A 41 37.57 18.89 24.46
N GLU A 42 37.87 18.40 25.67
CA GLU A 42 37.32 17.14 26.20
C GLU A 42 35.79 17.19 26.34
N GLN A 43 35.26 18.24 26.95
CA GLN A 43 33.80 18.43 27.06
C GLN A 43 33.12 18.49 25.68
N LEU A 44 33.75 19.16 24.73
CA LEU A 44 33.24 19.30 23.37
C LEU A 44 33.30 17.98 22.60
N ALA A 45 34.28 17.12 22.89
CA ALA A 45 34.34 15.75 22.35
C ALA A 45 33.20 14.90 22.93
N GLY A 46 32.97 14.95 24.24
CA GLY A 46 31.87 14.23 24.90
C GLY A 46 30.49 14.64 24.37
N LEU A 47 30.22 15.94 24.22
CA LEU A 47 28.96 16.43 23.66
C LEU A 47 28.75 16.00 22.21
N ARG A 48 29.81 16.01 21.39
CA ARG A 48 29.74 15.54 19.99
C ARG A 48 29.49 14.04 19.92
N ALA A 49 30.13 13.25 20.77
CA ALA A 49 29.90 11.82 20.86
C ALA A 49 28.46 11.51 21.28
N ALA A 50 27.97 12.13 22.36
CA ALA A 50 26.59 11.96 22.82
C ALA A 50 25.55 12.33 21.75
N ARG A 51 25.79 13.43 21.01
CA ARG A 51 24.92 13.81 19.88
C ARG A 51 25.00 12.82 18.72
N ALA A 52 26.17 12.25 18.43
CA ALA A 52 26.31 11.23 17.41
C ALA A 52 25.54 9.95 17.79
N ASP A 53 25.58 9.56 19.07
CA ASP A 53 24.82 8.43 19.60
C ASP A 53 23.31 8.68 19.52
N GLU A 54 22.83 9.86 19.94
CA GLU A 54 21.41 10.22 19.85
C GLU A 54 20.90 10.19 18.40
N VAL A 55 21.69 10.71 17.46
CA VAL A 55 21.34 10.63 16.02
C VAL A 55 21.34 9.18 15.54
N ALA A 56 22.32 8.37 15.94
CA ALA A 56 22.37 6.96 15.58
C ALA A 56 21.16 6.18 16.13
N ASP A 57 20.72 6.48 17.36
CA ASP A 57 19.56 5.88 18.00
C ASP A 57 18.27 6.25 17.27
N GLY A 58 18.10 7.54 16.95
CA GLY A 58 16.97 8.01 16.15
C GLY A 58 16.90 7.36 14.77
N GLN A 59 18.06 7.18 14.11
CA GLN A 59 18.13 6.47 12.82
C GLN A 59 17.74 5.00 12.95
N ARG A 60 18.13 4.31 14.04
CA ARG A 60 17.73 2.91 14.28
C ARG A 60 16.23 2.79 14.49
N GLN A 61 15.65 3.65 15.34
CA GLN A 61 14.20 3.69 15.56
C GLN A 61 13.43 3.97 14.26
N ALA A 62 13.88 4.94 13.47
CA ALA A 62 13.26 5.25 12.18
C ALA A 62 13.31 4.06 11.21
N ARG A 63 14.44 3.34 11.14
CA ARG A 63 14.58 2.13 10.33
C ARG A 63 13.66 1.01 10.80
N GLU A 64 13.52 0.81 12.10
CA GLU A 64 12.61 -0.19 12.66
C GLU A 64 11.15 0.12 12.32
N ILE A 65 10.72 1.38 12.47
CA ILE A 65 9.37 1.83 12.10
C ILE A 65 9.14 1.60 10.60
N LEU A 66 10.11 2.00 9.77
CA LEU A 66 10.02 1.85 8.32
C LEU A 66 9.98 0.37 7.91
N ALA A 67 10.78 -0.49 8.54
CA ALA A 67 10.80 -1.92 8.28
C ALA A 67 9.45 -2.57 8.64
N ARG A 68 8.85 -2.21 9.78
CA ARG A 68 7.50 -2.67 10.15
C ARG A 68 6.46 -2.24 9.13
N ARG A 69 6.45 -0.97 8.73
CA ARG A 69 5.55 -0.46 7.69
C ARG A 69 5.71 -1.18 6.36
N HIS A 70 6.94 -1.46 5.94
CA HIS A 70 7.19 -2.23 4.72
C HIS A 70 6.67 -3.66 4.82
N ALA A 71 6.85 -4.32 5.97
CA ALA A 71 6.31 -5.67 6.20
C ALA A 71 4.78 -5.67 6.14
N ASP A 72 4.12 -4.72 6.81
CA ASP A 72 2.65 -4.59 6.80
C ASP A 72 2.12 -4.37 5.37
N VAL A 73 2.75 -3.47 4.61
CA VAL A 73 2.36 -3.18 3.22
C VAL A 73 2.61 -4.39 2.32
N ALA A 74 3.73 -5.10 2.49
CA ALA A 74 4.01 -6.30 1.74
C ALA A 74 2.97 -7.40 1.99
N GLU A 75 2.55 -7.60 3.26
CA GLU A 75 1.52 -8.56 3.61
C GLU A 75 0.16 -8.20 3.01
N ILE A 76 -0.25 -6.92 3.09
CA ILE A 76 -1.49 -6.43 2.47
C ILE A 76 -1.45 -6.66 0.96
N ASN A 77 -0.33 -6.32 0.32
CA ASN A 77 -0.17 -6.48 -1.12
C ASN A 77 -0.24 -7.96 -1.54
N GLU A 78 0.35 -8.86 -0.76
CA GLU A 78 0.27 -10.30 -1.02
C GLU A 78 -1.16 -10.84 -0.85
N ARG A 79 -1.86 -10.42 0.20
CA ARG A 79 -3.27 -10.78 0.43
C ARG A 79 -4.15 -10.28 -0.71
N ASN A 80 -3.98 -9.02 -1.14
CA ASN A 80 -4.71 -8.43 -2.25
C ASN A 80 -4.41 -9.16 -3.56
N GLY A 81 -3.14 -9.44 -3.86
CA GLY A 81 -2.76 -10.20 -5.06
C GLY A 81 -3.39 -11.59 -5.10
N ARG A 82 -3.43 -12.31 -3.98
CA ARG A 82 -4.13 -13.62 -3.91
C ARG A 82 -5.64 -13.49 -4.13
N ALA A 83 -6.27 -12.48 -3.55
CA ALA A 83 -7.69 -12.22 -3.72
C ALA A 83 -8.03 -11.85 -5.17
N GLU A 84 -7.22 -11.00 -5.79
CA GLU A 84 -7.34 -10.63 -7.20
C GLU A 84 -7.18 -11.84 -8.11
N TRP A 85 -6.14 -12.65 -7.92
CA TRP A 85 -5.93 -13.89 -8.69
C TRP A 85 -7.11 -14.85 -8.60
N ALA A 86 -7.64 -15.06 -7.39
CA ALA A 86 -8.83 -15.89 -7.18
C ALA A 86 -10.07 -15.30 -7.87
N ALA A 87 -10.26 -13.99 -7.79
CA ALA A 87 -11.37 -13.29 -8.44
C ALA A 87 -11.29 -13.40 -9.97
N TYR A 88 -10.11 -13.16 -10.57
CA TYR A 88 -9.91 -13.30 -12.01
C TYR A 88 -10.20 -14.73 -12.49
N GLY A 89 -9.72 -15.75 -11.76
CA GLY A 89 -9.98 -17.15 -12.08
C GLY A 89 -11.47 -17.50 -12.02
N GLY A 90 -12.15 -17.09 -10.93
CA GLY A 90 -13.58 -17.31 -10.74
C GLY A 90 -14.43 -16.62 -11.81
N MET A 91 -14.15 -15.35 -12.10
CA MET A 91 -14.86 -14.58 -13.13
C MET A 91 -14.67 -15.20 -14.52
N ARG A 92 -13.44 -15.58 -14.88
CA ARG A 92 -13.17 -16.19 -16.18
C ARG A 92 -13.86 -17.54 -16.33
N ASN A 93 -13.87 -18.37 -15.28
CA ASN A 93 -14.58 -19.63 -15.30
C ASN A 93 -16.10 -19.45 -15.41
N ALA A 94 -16.66 -18.44 -14.75
CA ALA A 94 -18.08 -18.09 -14.86
C ALA A 94 -18.44 -17.60 -16.28
N GLN A 95 -17.60 -16.75 -16.88
CA GLN A 95 -17.78 -16.27 -18.25
C GLN A 95 -17.75 -17.41 -19.26
N ILE A 96 -16.75 -18.29 -19.18
CA ILE A 96 -16.63 -19.45 -20.07
C ILE A 96 -17.88 -20.36 -19.99
N GLN A 97 -18.41 -20.58 -18.79
CA GLN A 97 -19.60 -21.40 -18.59
C GLN A 97 -20.86 -20.74 -19.19
N ASP A 98 -21.06 -19.44 -18.98
CA ASP A 98 -22.23 -18.74 -19.52
C ASP A 98 -22.14 -18.59 -21.06
N ASP A 99 -20.95 -18.33 -21.60
CA ASP A 99 -20.70 -18.31 -23.06
C ASP A 99 -20.92 -19.70 -23.69
N GLY A 100 -20.46 -20.74 -23.00
CA GLY A 100 -20.71 -22.14 -23.40
C GLY A 100 -22.20 -22.46 -23.43
N LEU A 101 -22.93 -22.10 -22.37
CA LEU A 101 -24.39 -22.28 -22.32
C LEU A 101 -25.10 -21.52 -23.44
N ARG A 102 -24.69 -20.28 -23.72
CA ARG A 102 -25.26 -19.49 -24.82
C ARG A 102 -25.01 -20.18 -26.16
N ALA A 103 -23.78 -20.64 -26.41
CA ALA A 103 -23.41 -21.36 -27.63
C ALA A 103 -24.15 -22.70 -27.77
N ASP A 104 -24.38 -23.42 -26.67
CA ASP A 104 -25.14 -24.67 -26.66
C ASP A 104 -26.63 -24.43 -26.99
N VAL A 105 -27.20 -23.34 -26.50
CA VAL A 105 -28.59 -22.97 -26.80
C VAL A 105 -28.72 -22.46 -28.24
N ASP A 106 -27.77 -21.68 -28.74
CA ASP A 106 -27.75 -21.19 -30.12
C ASP A 106 -27.54 -22.32 -31.13
N ALA A 107 -26.70 -23.30 -30.82
CA ALA A 107 -26.50 -24.50 -31.62
C ALA A 107 -27.61 -25.55 -31.47
N GLY A 108 -28.61 -25.31 -30.61
CA GLY A 108 -29.73 -26.22 -30.36
C GLY A 108 -29.37 -27.49 -29.59
N ARG A 109 -28.14 -27.58 -29.03
CA ARG A 109 -27.73 -28.67 -28.13
C ARG A 109 -28.46 -28.63 -26.79
N GLN A 110 -28.90 -27.43 -26.38
CA GLN A 110 -29.73 -27.21 -25.20
C GLN A 110 -30.94 -26.33 -25.55
N ARG A 111 -32.09 -26.57 -24.91
CA ARG A 111 -33.35 -25.85 -25.20
C ARG A 111 -33.89 -25.18 -23.95
N LEU A 112 -34.31 -23.92 -24.06
CA LEU A 112 -34.95 -23.16 -22.99
C LEU A 112 -36.47 -23.32 -23.10
N HIS A 113 -37.03 -24.17 -22.26
CA HIS A 113 -38.47 -24.43 -22.22
C HIS A 113 -39.19 -23.48 -21.27
N VAL A 114 -40.38 -23.05 -21.67
CA VAL A 114 -41.28 -22.27 -20.80
C VAL A 114 -42.44 -23.17 -20.40
N ARG A 115 -42.83 -23.13 -19.13
CA ARG A 115 -44.03 -23.80 -18.67
C ARG A 115 -45.25 -23.02 -19.17
N ALA A 116 -45.77 -23.41 -20.33
CA ALA A 116 -47.03 -22.90 -20.85
C ALA A 116 -48.17 -23.85 -20.43
N ALA A 117 -49.20 -23.30 -19.79
CA ALA A 117 -50.48 -23.98 -19.60
C ALA A 117 -51.51 -23.29 -20.50
N CYS A 118 -51.86 -23.93 -21.60
CA CYS A 118 -52.96 -23.46 -22.44
C CYS A 118 -54.27 -23.90 -21.78
N SER A 119 -55.00 -22.98 -21.15
CA SER A 119 -56.37 -23.26 -20.72
C SER A 119 -57.23 -23.40 -21.99
N ALA A 120 -57.81 -24.58 -22.20
CA ALA A 120 -58.69 -24.85 -23.34
C ALA A 120 -60.01 -24.03 -23.36
N ALA A 121 -60.18 -23.07 -22.44
CA ALA A 121 -61.45 -22.40 -22.16
C ALA A 121 -61.40 -20.88 -22.35
N GLY A 122 -60.67 -20.41 -23.38
CA GLY A 122 -60.38 -18.99 -23.58
C GLY A 122 -60.50 -18.50 -25.01
N ARG A 123 -61.62 -18.81 -25.68
CA ARG A 123 -62.21 -18.24 -26.93
C ARG A 123 -62.58 -19.33 -27.95
N GLY A 124 -63.84 -19.76 -27.88
CA GLY A 124 -64.64 -20.11 -29.07
C GLY A 124 -64.31 -21.39 -29.84
N VAL A 125 -63.84 -22.46 -29.19
CA VAL A 125 -63.77 -23.78 -29.85
C VAL A 125 -65.12 -24.48 -29.68
N PRO A 126 -65.84 -24.85 -30.77
CA PRO A 126 -67.10 -25.58 -30.66
C PRO A 126 -66.83 -27.00 -30.12
N GLU A 127 -67.72 -27.46 -29.25
CA GLU A 127 -67.73 -28.80 -28.66
C GLU A 127 -68.18 -29.85 -29.70
N ALA A 128 -67.42 -30.00 -30.78
CA ALA A 128 -67.72 -30.96 -31.84
C ALA A 128 -66.57 -31.97 -32.00
N SER A 129 -66.86 -33.18 -31.53
CA SER A 129 -66.28 -34.48 -31.91
C SER A 129 -65.42 -34.48 -33.18
N ALA A 130 -64.11 -34.42 -33.00
CA ALA A 130 -63.17 -35.14 -33.84
C ALA A 130 -61.99 -35.56 -32.96
N ALA A 131 -61.70 -36.86 -32.89
CA ALA A 131 -60.47 -37.37 -32.32
C ALA A 131 -59.31 -37.01 -33.26
N ALA A 132 -58.98 -35.73 -33.35
CA ALA A 132 -57.72 -35.29 -33.93
C ALA A 132 -56.63 -35.65 -32.93
N GLY A 133 -55.78 -36.61 -33.30
CA GLY A 133 -54.69 -37.07 -32.47
C GLY A 133 -53.91 -35.87 -31.93
N VAL A 134 -53.93 -35.71 -30.61
CA VAL A 134 -53.09 -34.73 -29.93
C VAL A 134 -51.68 -35.26 -30.09
N ASP A 135 -50.94 -34.74 -31.09
CA ASP A 135 -49.50 -34.96 -31.07
C ASP A 135 -48.96 -34.36 -29.75
N HIS A 136 -47.87 -34.91 -29.25
CA HIS A 136 -47.15 -34.23 -28.17
C HIS A 136 -46.53 -32.98 -28.76
N GLY A 137 -47.34 -31.91 -28.80
CA GLY A 137 -46.97 -30.61 -29.30
C GLY A 137 -45.62 -30.26 -28.70
N ALA A 138 -44.65 -29.99 -29.56
CA ALA A 138 -43.30 -29.65 -29.13
C ALA A 138 -43.39 -28.67 -27.95
N ARG A 139 -42.72 -29.00 -26.83
CA ARG A 139 -42.77 -28.19 -25.61
C ARG A 139 -42.55 -26.73 -25.96
N ALA A 140 -43.37 -25.84 -25.41
CA ALA A 140 -43.26 -24.41 -25.66
C ALA A 140 -41.83 -23.91 -25.37
N GLU A 141 -41.24 -23.21 -26.34
CA GLU A 141 -39.88 -22.68 -26.27
C GLU A 141 -39.89 -21.17 -26.38
N LEU A 142 -38.84 -20.54 -25.84
CA LEU A 142 -38.59 -19.12 -26.08
C LEU A 142 -38.26 -18.89 -27.57
N ASP A 143 -38.94 -17.88 -28.14
CA ASP A 143 -38.59 -17.31 -29.44
C ASP A 143 -37.11 -16.88 -29.47
N PRO A 144 -36.40 -17.02 -30.60
CA PRO A 144 -34.99 -16.64 -30.70
C PRO A 144 -34.67 -15.20 -30.25
N ALA A 145 -35.55 -14.23 -30.51
CA ALA A 145 -35.37 -12.86 -30.03
C ALA A 145 -35.54 -12.79 -28.49
N ALA A 146 -36.59 -13.41 -27.96
CA ALA A 146 -36.86 -13.48 -26.53
C ALA A 146 -35.76 -14.24 -25.75
N ARG A 147 -35.08 -15.19 -26.39
CA ARG A 147 -33.91 -15.89 -25.83
C ARG A 147 -32.73 -14.95 -25.65
N SER A 148 -32.42 -14.10 -26.64
CA SER A 148 -31.35 -13.12 -26.51
C SER A 148 -31.66 -12.12 -25.39
N ASP A 149 -32.90 -11.64 -25.32
CA ASP A 149 -33.37 -10.74 -24.26
C ASP A 149 -33.28 -11.38 -22.87
N TYR A 150 -33.62 -12.66 -22.75
CA TYR A 150 -33.47 -13.43 -21.51
C TYR A 150 -32.01 -13.44 -21.02
N PHE A 151 -31.06 -13.75 -21.91
CA PHE A 151 -29.64 -13.74 -21.54
C PHE A 151 -29.14 -12.32 -21.20
N ALA A 152 -29.58 -11.30 -21.92
CA ALA A 152 -29.25 -9.91 -21.61
C ALA A 152 -29.78 -9.48 -20.23
N LEU A 153 -31.03 -9.84 -19.92
CA LEU A 153 -31.62 -9.59 -18.60
C LEU A 153 -30.87 -10.32 -17.49
N ARG A 154 -30.55 -11.61 -17.68
CA ARG A 154 -29.79 -12.40 -16.72
C ARG A 154 -28.42 -11.79 -16.43
N ALA A 155 -27.69 -11.36 -17.47
CA ALA A 155 -26.41 -10.67 -17.33
C ALA A 155 -26.55 -9.34 -16.58
N GLY A 156 -27.61 -8.57 -16.88
CA GLY A 156 -27.93 -7.33 -16.17
C GLY A 156 -28.20 -7.54 -14.68
N ILE A 157 -28.98 -8.57 -14.32
CA ILE A 157 -29.27 -8.94 -12.93
C ILE A 157 -27.98 -9.35 -12.21
N GLN A 158 -27.17 -10.22 -12.79
CA GLN A 158 -25.89 -10.64 -12.20
C GLN A 158 -24.97 -9.45 -11.92
N LYS A 159 -24.89 -8.50 -12.86
CA LYS A 159 -24.11 -7.27 -12.67
C LYS A 159 -24.62 -6.42 -11.52
N LEU A 160 -25.94 -6.21 -11.43
CA LEU A 160 -26.56 -5.47 -10.34
C LEU A 160 -26.35 -6.16 -8.99
N THR A 161 -26.48 -7.48 -8.93
CA THR A 161 -26.20 -8.27 -7.72
C THR A 161 -24.74 -8.11 -7.28
N ALA A 162 -23.78 -8.22 -8.21
CA ALA A 162 -22.36 -8.03 -7.89
C ALA A 162 -22.05 -6.60 -7.38
N GLN A 163 -22.70 -5.58 -7.95
CA GLN A 163 -22.58 -4.20 -7.48
C GLN A 163 -23.16 -4.01 -6.07
N LEU A 164 -24.31 -4.62 -5.78
CA LEU A 164 -24.92 -4.58 -4.45
C LEU A 164 -24.05 -5.28 -3.41
N GLU A 165 -23.53 -6.47 -3.72
CA GLU A 165 -22.62 -7.21 -2.85
C GLU A 165 -21.34 -6.42 -2.57
N ALA A 166 -20.78 -5.76 -3.57
CA ALA A 166 -19.61 -4.87 -3.40
C ALA A 166 -19.92 -3.69 -2.48
N CYS A 167 -21.07 -3.01 -2.64
CA CYS A 167 -21.50 -1.95 -1.73
C CYS A 167 -21.70 -2.46 -0.30
N GLN A 168 -22.30 -3.65 -0.13
CA GLN A 168 -22.50 -4.25 1.20
C GLN A 168 -21.19 -4.67 1.86
N ALA A 169 -20.21 -5.14 1.10
CA ALA A 169 -18.89 -5.49 1.60
C ALA A 169 -18.10 -4.25 2.06
N TRP A 170 -18.28 -3.10 1.40
CA TRP A 170 -17.66 -1.84 1.81
C TRP A 170 -18.21 -1.30 3.14
N HIS A 171 -19.51 -1.50 3.38
CA HIS A 171 -20.21 -1.03 4.58
C HIS A 171 -20.07 -1.95 5.81
N ARG A 172 -19.39 -3.10 5.68
CA ARG A 172 -19.29 -4.12 6.72
C ARG A 172 -17.88 -4.15 7.30
#